data_AF-A0A395D1U9-F1
#
_entry.id   AF-A0A395D1U9-F1
#
_cell.length_a   1.000
_cell.length_b   1.000
_cell.length_c   1.000
_cell.angle_alpha   90.00
_cell.angle_beta   90.00
_cell.angle_gamma   90.00
#
_symmetry.space_group_name_H-M   'P 1'
#
loop_
_entity.id
_entity.type
_entity.pdbx_description
1 polymer ?
#
loop_
_entity_poly.entity_id
_entity_poly.type
_entity_poly.pdbx_seq_one_letter_code
_entity_poly.pdbx_strand_id
1 'polypeptide(L)'
;MRRDLDLLRDLLLGLERAQRSPPEPIFVTLGDVARMFGRLPSEIEAHLDLLVRLDFIEGPGAYKDGLWLFRKLTKRGCWLVDNIRDARRWGEIKGTYAWVTNR
;
A
#
# COMPACT_ATOMS: atom_id res chain seq x y z
N MET A 1 15.09 -6.87 2.30
CA MET A 1 13.66 -7.26 2.16
C MET A 1 13.34 -7.36 0.68
N ARG A 2 12.99 -8.55 0.16
CA ARG A 2 12.43 -8.65 -1.19
C ARG A 2 11.10 -7.89 -1.15
N ARG A 3 10.95 -6.81 -1.92
CA ARG A 3 9.74 -5.97 -1.89
C ARG A 3 8.56 -6.86 -2.26
N ASP A 4 7.67 -7.13 -1.31
CA ASP A 4 6.45 -7.89 -1.57
C ASP A 4 5.50 -6.95 -2.34
N LEU A 5 5.64 -6.97 -3.67
CA LEU A 5 4.88 -6.08 -4.56
C LEU A 5 3.39 -6.39 -4.52
N ASP A 6 3.03 -7.65 -4.24
CA ASP A 6 1.63 -8.04 -4.12
C ASP A 6 1.04 -7.47 -2.82
N LEU A 7 1.77 -7.52 -1.70
CA LEU A 7 1.34 -6.84 -0.46
C LEU A 7 1.24 -5.32 -0.62
N LEU A 8 2.18 -4.66 -1.31
CA LEU A 8 2.08 -3.22 -1.58
C LEU A 8 0.84 -2.87 -2.39
N ARG A 9 0.54 -3.67 -3.42
CA ARG A 9 -0.65 -3.50 -4.24
C ARG A 9 -1.91 -3.65 -3.41
N ASP A 10 -2.00 -4.72 -2.62
CA ASP A 10 -3.20 -5.02 -1.84
C ASP A 10 -3.43 -3.98 -0.74
N LEU A 11 -2.37 -3.51 -0.08
CA LEU A 11 -2.44 -2.40 0.88
C LEU A 11 -2.93 -1.11 0.20
N LEU A 12 -2.37 -0.74 -0.95
CA LEU A 12 -2.75 0.48 -1.66
C LEU A 12 -4.22 0.45 -2.12
N LEU A 13 -4.68 -0.69 -2.64
CA LEU A 13 -6.09 -0.91 -3.01
C LEU A 13 -7.01 -0.91 -1.78
N GLY A 14 -6.56 -1.45 -0.65
CA GLY A 14 -7.30 -1.40 0.61
C GLY A 14 -7.47 0.02 1.14
N LEU A 15 -6.39 0.82 1.11
CA LEU A 15 -6.41 2.22 1.53
C LEU A 15 -7.28 3.09 0.63
N GLU A 16 -7.30 2.83 -0.69
CA GLU A 16 -8.19 3.52 -1.61
C GLU A 16 -9.67 3.33 -1.25
N ARG A 17 -10.06 2.08 -0.92
CA ARG A 17 -11.44 1.78 -0.48
C ARG A 17 -11.79 2.40 0.87
N ALA A 18 -10.81 2.56 1.74
CA ALA A 18 -11.00 3.12 3.08
C ALA A 18 -10.98 4.66 3.11
N GLN A 19 -10.44 5.29 2.06
CA GLN A 19 -10.35 6.75 1.96
C GLN A 19 -11.74 7.40 1.94
N ARG A 20 -11.89 8.51 2.67
CA ARG A 20 -13.11 9.33 2.71
C ARG A 20 -12.99 10.57 1.81
N SER A 21 -14.15 11.14 1.46
CA SER A 21 -14.27 12.44 0.78
C SER A 21 -15.20 13.36 1.60
N PRO A 22 -14.72 14.50 2.13
CA PRO A 22 -13.36 15.02 2.02
C PRO A 22 -12.30 14.14 2.75
N PRO A 23 -11.00 14.29 2.45
CA PRO A 23 -9.95 13.51 3.10
C PRO A 23 -9.89 13.74 4.62
N GLU A 24 -10.11 12.67 5.37
CA GLU A 24 -10.00 12.63 6.84
C GLU A 24 -8.95 11.59 7.25
N PRO A 25 -8.14 11.85 8.30
CA PRO A 25 -7.28 10.82 8.86
C PRO A 25 -8.11 9.62 9.36
N ILE A 26 -7.72 8.42 8.95
CA ILE A 26 -8.25 7.16 9.46
C ILE A 26 -7.16 6.40 10.20
N PHE A 27 -7.57 5.72 11.26
CA PHE A 27 -6.70 4.80 11.99
C PHE A 27 -6.70 3.44 11.30
N VAL A 28 -5.50 3.00 10.93
CA VAL A 28 -5.22 1.66 10.43
C VAL A 28 -4.65 0.86 11.59
N THR A 29 -5.38 -0.14 12.06
CA THR A 29 -4.87 -1.05 13.10
C THR A 29 -3.89 -2.04 12.47
N LEU A 30 -2.59 -1.88 12.74
CA LEU A 30 -1.55 -2.71 12.12
C LEU A 30 -1.75 -4.20 12.42
N GLY A 31 -2.20 -4.52 13.64
CA GLY A 31 -2.51 -5.90 14.04
C GLY A 31 -3.66 -6.54 13.26
N ASP A 32 -4.68 -5.77 12.89
CA ASP A 32 -5.84 -6.29 12.15
C ASP A 32 -5.48 -6.52 10.69
N VAL A 33 -4.79 -5.56 10.09
CA VAL A 33 -4.27 -5.65 8.72
C VAL A 33 -3.28 -6.80 8.59
N ALA A 34 -2.37 -6.95 9.56
CA ALA A 34 -1.41 -8.05 9.60
C ALA A 34 -2.10 -9.42 9.62
N ARG A 35 -3.15 -9.58 10.45
CA ARG A 35 -3.96 -10.81 10.48
C ARG A 35 -4.66 -11.09 9.17
N MET A 36 -5.22 -10.06 8.53
CA MET A 36 -5.89 -10.19 7.23
C MET A 36 -4.96 -10.70 6.12
N PHE A 37 -3.69 -10.30 6.15
CA PHE A 37 -2.69 -10.69 5.16
C PHE A 37 -1.78 -11.87 5.58
N GLY A 38 -1.94 -12.41 6.79
CA GLY A 38 -1.05 -13.45 7.31
C GLY A 38 0.40 -12.99 7.44
N ARG A 39 0.60 -11.75 7.90
CA ARG A 39 1.91 -11.08 8.04
C ARG A 39 2.14 -10.61 9.47
N LEU A 40 3.33 -10.13 9.77
CA LEU A 40 3.63 -9.46 11.04
C LEU A 40 3.22 -7.97 10.98
N PRO A 41 2.78 -7.35 12.10
CA PRO A 41 2.46 -5.92 12.14
C PRO A 41 3.61 -5.01 11.68
N SER A 42 4.85 -5.37 12.03
CA SER A 42 6.06 -4.64 11.60
C SER A 42 6.31 -4.73 10.10
N GLU A 43 5.87 -5.82 9.44
CA GLU A 43 5.93 -5.92 7.98
C GLU A 43 4.91 -4.98 7.35
N ILE A 44 3.68 -4.92 7.86
CA ILE A 44 2.66 -3.98 7.37
C ILE A 44 3.15 -2.53 7.50
N GLU A 45 3.67 -2.18 8.67
CA GLU A 45 4.24 -0.85 8.93
C GLU A 45 5.35 -0.50 7.94
N ALA A 46 6.32 -1.40 7.73
CA ALA A 46 7.41 -1.17 6.78
C ALA A 46 6.92 -0.96 5.34
N HIS A 47 5.84 -1.62 4.92
CA HIS A 47 5.25 -1.42 3.60
C HIS A 47 4.45 -0.13 3.50
N LEU A 48 3.71 0.28 4.54
CA LEU A 48 3.03 1.57 4.60
C LEU A 48 4.03 2.73 4.56
N ASP A 49 5.11 2.64 5.34
CA ASP A 49 6.22 3.59 5.30
C ASP A 49 6.85 3.67 3.92
N LEU A 50 6.99 2.55 3.21
CA LEU A 50 7.49 2.55 1.84
C LEU A 50 6.53 3.26 0.88
N LEU A 51 5.21 3.08 1.03
CA LEU A 51 4.20 3.80 0.22
C LEU A 51 4.25 5.32 0.47
N VAL A 52 4.50 5.75 1.71
CA VAL A 52 4.73 7.18 2.04
C VAL A 52 6.02 7.67 1.39
N ARG A 53 7.14 6.95 1.57
CA ARG A 53 8.45 7.34 1.00
C ARG A 53 8.44 7.44 -0.53
N LEU A 54 7.58 6.66 -1.19
CA LEU A 54 7.41 6.67 -2.65
C LEU A 54 6.32 7.64 -3.13
N ASP A 55 5.78 8.47 -2.23
CA ASP A 55 4.76 9.48 -2.52
C ASP A 55 3.48 8.87 -3.13
N PHE A 56 3.07 7.68 -2.70
CA PHE A 56 1.79 7.07 -3.11
C PHE A 56 0.66 7.36 -2.14
N ILE A 57 0.98 7.52 -0.85
CA ILE A 57 0.00 7.85 0.19
C ILE A 57 0.52 8.99 1.08
N GLU A 58 -0.41 9.75 1.63
CA GLU A 58 -0.16 10.78 2.64
C GLU A 58 -0.72 10.30 3.98
N GLY A 59 0.08 10.45 5.03
CA GLY A 59 -0.32 10.13 6.39
C GLY A 59 0.72 10.63 7.38
N PRO A 60 0.33 11.00 8.61
CA PRO A 60 1.27 11.21 9.71
C PRO A 60 2.20 10.01 9.95
N GLY A 61 1.78 8.80 9.56
CA GLY A 61 2.58 7.59 9.69
C GLY A 61 2.22 6.79 10.95
N ALA A 62 3.21 6.10 11.50
CA ALA A 62 3.07 5.34 12.74
C ALA A 62 2.50 6.20 13.89
N TYR A 63 1.59 5.61 14.66
CA TYR A 63 0.94 6.22 15.81
C TYR A 63 0.99 5.27 17.01
N LYS A 64 0.51 5.73 18.17
CA LYS A 64 0.51 4.94 19.41
C LYS A 64 -0.30 3.65 19.25
N ASP A 65 0.02 2.67 20.10
CA ASP A 65 -0.76 1.43 20.29
C ASP A 65 -0.91 0.57 19.01
N GLY A 66 0.10 0.57 18.14
CA GLY A 66 0.10 -0.23 16.91
C GLY A 66 -0.89 0.29 15.87
N LEU A 67 -1.24 1.58 15.94
CA LEU A 67 -2.04 2.26 14.93
C LEU A 67 -1.14 2.96 13.92
N TRP A 68 -1.66 3.17 12.71
CA TRP A 68 -1.01 3.94 11.66
C TRP A 68 -2.03 4.91 11.07
N LEU A 69 -1.66 6.18 10.91
CA LEU A 69 -2.54 7.25 10.45
C LEU A 69 -2.40 7.44 8.95
N PHE A 70 -3.44 7.06 8.21
CA PHE A 70 -3.58 7.32 6.78
C PHE A 70 -4.52 8.49 6.55
N ARG A 71 -4.18 9.40 5.62
CA ARG A 71 -5.03 10.55 5.26
C ARG A 71 -5.67 10.38 3.89
N LYS A 72 -4.86 10.12 2.86
CA LYS A 72 -5.32 9.96 1.47
C LYS A 72 -4.24 9.37 0.58
N LEU A 73 -4.64 8.86 -0.58
CA LEU A 73 -3.76 8.68 -1.72
C LEU A 73 -3.30 10.04 -2.25
N THR A 74 -2.06 10.09 -2.73
CA THR A 74 -1.57 11.22 -3.53
C THR A 74 -2.11 11.11 -4.96
N LYS A 75 -1.90 12.15 -5.80
CA LYS A 75 -2.22 12.06 -7.23
C LYS A 75 -1.52 10.87 -7.90
N ARG A 76 -0.27 10.62 -7.51
CA ARG A 76 0.55 9.51 -8.00
C ARG A 76 0.00 8.16 -7.51
N GLY A 77 -0.46 8.08 -6.26
CA GLY A 77 -1.14 6.93 -5.69
C GLY A 77 -2.42 6.56 -6.44
N CYS A 78 -3.28 7.55 -6.72
CA CYS A 78 -4.51 7.33 -7.49
C CYS A 78 -4.20 6.78 -8.88
N TRP A 79 -3.25 7.40 -9.60
CA TRP A 79 -2.85 6.93 -10.92
C TRP A 79 -2.32 5.49 -10.87
N LEU A 80 -1.54 5.14 -9.85
CA LEU A 80 -1.04 3.77 -9.70
C LEU A 80 -2.17 2.78 -9.45
N VAL A 81 -3.10 3.10 -8.55
CA VAL A 81 -4.29 2.27 -8.27
C VAL A 81 -5.07 1.96 -9.56
N ASP A 82 -5.29 2.96 -10.40
CA ASP A 82 -6.01 2.78 -11.67
C ASP A 82 -5.31 1.81 -12.62
N ASN A 83 -3.98 1.70 -12.54
CA ASN A 83 -3.19 0.80 -13.39
C ASN A 83 -3.00 -0.61 -12.80
N ILE A 84 -3.13 -0.78 -11.48
CA ILE A 84 -2.94 -2.08 -10.81
C ILE A 84 -4.26 -2.74 -10.39
N ARG A 85 -5.41 -2.08 -10.55
CA ARG A 85 -6.73 -2.62 -10.17
C ARG A 85 -7.05 -3.92 -10.94
N ASP A 86 -6.67 -3.98 -12.21
CA ASP A 86 -6.85 -5.17 -13.04
C ASP A 86 -5.76 -6.20 -12.74
N ALA A 87 -6.17 -7.37 -12.23
CA ALA A 87 -5.27 -8.47 -11.88
C ALA A 87 -4.54 -9.06 -13.10
N ARG A 88 -5.16 -9.06 -14.28
CA ARG A 88 -4.54 -9.52 -15.52
C ARG A 88 -3.46 -8.54 -15.96
N ARG A 89 -3.77 -7.24 -15.95
CA ARG A 89 -2.81 -6.17 -16.26
C ARG A 89 -1.65 -6.12 -15.26
N TRP A 90 -1.91 -6.41 -13.98
CA TRP A 90 -0.87 -6.53 -12.96
C TRP A 90 0.12 -7.67 -13.27
N GLY A 91 -0.38 -8.82 -13.73
CA GLY A 91 0.45 -9.92 -14.20
C GLY A 91 1.37 -9.53 -15.37
N GLU A 92 0.84 -8.80 -16.35
CA GLU A 92 1.59 -8.27 -17.50
C GLU A 92 2.68 -7.27 -17.07
N ILE A 93 2.37 -6.37 -16.13
CA ILE A 93 3.35 -5.44 -15.55
C ILE A 93 4.48 -6.21 -14.85
N LYS A 94 4.16 -7.18 -13.98
CA LYS A 94 5.17 -8.00 -13.32
C LYS A 94 6.05 -8.75 -14.33
N GLY A 95 5.45 -9.32 -15.38
CA GLY A 95 6.18 -10.01 -16.44
C GLY A 95 7.14 -9.10 -17.21
N THR A 96 6.71 -7.87 -17.53
CA THR A 96 7.52 -6.88 -18.26
C THR A 96 8.77 -6.49 -17.46
N TYR A 97 8.62 -6.19 -16.16
CA TYR A 97 9.74 -5.78 -15.32
C TYR A 97 10.64 -6.94 -14.88
N ALA A 98 10.09 -8.15 -14.68
CA ALA A 98 10.88 -9.34 -14.39
C ALA A 98 11.88 -9.66 -15.52
N TRP A 99 11.49 -9.43 -16.77
CA TRP A 99 12.36 -9.60 -17.93
C TRP A 99 13.50 -8.58 -17.98
N VAL A 100 13.24 -7.32 -17.61
CA VAL A 100 14.25 -6.25 -17.61
C VAL A 100 15.29 -6.44 -16.49
N THR A 101 14.92 -7.03 -15.36
CA THR A 101 15.85 -7.28 -14.24
C THR A 101 16.71 -8.53 -14.37
N ASN A 102 16.52 -9.35 -15.41
CA ASN A 102 17.27 -10.59 -15.64
C ASN A 102 18.29 -10.48 -16.78
N ARG A 103 18.76 -9.26 -17.07
CA ARG A 103 19.88 -8.96 -17.97
C ARG A 103 21.04 -8.36 -17.20
#